data_AF-A0A974Y2E0-F1
#
_entry.id   AF-A0A974Y2E0-F1
#
_cell.length_a   1.000
_cell.length_b   1.000
_cell.length_c   1.000
_cell.angle_alpha   90.00
_cell.angle_beta   90.00
_cell.angle_gamma   90.00
#
_symmetry.space_group_name_H-M   'P 1'
#
loop_
_entity.id
_entity.type
_entity.pdbx_description
1 polymer ?
#
loop_
_entity_poly.entity_id
_entity_poly.type
_entity_poly.pdbx_seq_one_letter_code
_entity_poly.pdbx_strand_id
1 'polypeptide(L)'
;MAALQDALVPALVSLTERQRRRAVKMGDGSQAFCRIACDVARKNAGLLPRDFDLEEMARDLASHDALAERFVVLSNLMERVRDTDLALGSDAMAASLEAYAHLKVAGKAEGVDGLRKLLSRRFRGQRRTEEPAKV
;
A
#
# COMPACT_ATOMS: atom_id res chain seq x y z
N MET A 1 15.48 -3.50 -3.93
CA MET A 1 15.08 -2.25 -3.25
C MET A 1 15.64 -1.03 -3.96
N ALA A 2 16.97 -0.90 -4.13
CA ALA A 2 17.60 0.23 -4.83
C ALA A 2 16.99 0.50 -6.23
N ALA A 3 16.92 -0.52 -7.10
CA ALA A 3 16.44 -0.33 -8.48
C ALA A 3 15.03 0.28 -8.61
N LEU A 4 14.09 -0.02 -7.71
CA LEU A 4 12.74 0.55 -7.75
C LEU A 4 12.73 2.00 -7.25
N GLN A 5 13.48 2.28 -6.18
CA GLN A 5 13.61 3.63 -5.66
C GLN A 5 14.34 4.55 -6.65
N ASP A 6 15.46 4.08 -7.20
CA ASP A 6 16.27 4.81 -8.17
C ASP A 6 15.46 5.16 -9.44
N ALA A 7 14.57 4.27 -9.86
CA ALA A 7 13.70 4.49 -11.01
C ALA A 7 12.56 5.51 -10.75
N LEU A 8 12.03 5.57 -9.53
CA LEU A 8 10.82 6.35 -9.23
C LEU A 8 11.12 7.70 -8.59
N VAL A 9 12.13 7.81 -7.72
CA VAL A 9 12.45 9.03 -6.97
C VAL A 9 12.59 10.27 -7.86
N PRO A 10 13.24 10.22 -9.05
CA PRO A 10 13.36 11.41 -9.91
C PRO A 10 12.01 12.00 -10.37
N ALA A 11 10.95 11.21 -10.37
CA ALA A 11 9.61 11.61 -10.82
C ALA A 11 8.62 11.87 -9.66
N LEU A 12 9.03 11.66 -8.41
CA LEU A 12 8.15 11.76 -7.24
C LEU A 12 8.49 12.97 -6.38
N VAL A 13 7.44 13.62 -5.88
CA VAL A 13 7.56 14.75 -4.95
C VAL A 13 6.98 14.39 -3.60
N SER A 14 7.63 14.87 -2.54
CA SER A 14 7.10 14.77 -1.17
C SER A 14 6.57 16.13 -0.73
N LEU A 15 5.27 16.17 -0.41
CA LEU A 15 4.65 17.37 0.13
C LEU A 15 4.67 17.34 1.66
N THR A 16 5.14 18.44 2.26
CA THR A 16 4.93 18.69 3.69
C THR A 16 3.45 18.81 4.00
N GLU A 17 3.08 18.59 5.26
CA GLU A 17 1.70 18.77 5.74
C GLU A 17 1.16 20.17 5.43
N ARG A 18 1.99 21.20 5.59
CA ARG A 18 1.63 22.58 5.26
C ARG A 18 1.34 22.76 3.77
N GLN A 19 2.17 22.20 2.89
CA GLN A 19 1.94 22.25 1.43
C GLN A 19 0.65 21.52 1.06
N ARG A 20 0.42 20.31 1.60
CA ARG A 20 -0.80 19.53 1.36
C ARG A 20 -2.07 20.27 1.75
N ARG A 21 -2.06 20.94 2.92
CA ARG A 21 -3.21 21.73 3.38
C ARG A 21 -3.52 22.90 2.45
N ARG A 22 -2.48 23.64 2.04
CA ARG A 22 -2.60 24.86 1.21
C ARG A 22 -2.84 24.59 -0.27
N ALA A 23 -2.52 23.39 -0.76
CA ALA A 23 -2.73 23.04 -2.16
C ALA A 23 -4.20 23.22 -2.55
N VAL A 24 -4.42 23.86 -3.71
CA VAL A 24 -5.69 23.81 -4.44
C VAL A 24 -5.84 22.37 -4.91
N LYS A 25 -6.95 21.72 -4.52
CA LYS A 25 -7.11 20.28 -4.69
C LYS A 25 -7.86 20.01 -5.98
N MET A 26 -7.27 19.18 -6.82
CA MET A 26 -7.97 18.53 -7.90
C MET A 26 -8.39 17.13 -7.43
N GLY A 27 -9.68 16.96 -7.15
CA GLY A 27 -10.31 15.64 -7.03
C GLY A 27 -11.02 15.23 -8.32
N ASP A 28 -11.66 14.06 -8.31
CA ASP A 28 -12.28 13.45 -9.50
C ASP A 28 -13.24 14.40 -10.25
N GLY A 29 -14.09 15.13 -9.53
CA GLY A 29 -15.05 16.07 -10.13
C GLY A 29 -14.40 17.30 -10.77
N SER A 30 -13.22 17.71 -10.29
CA SER A 30 -12.51 18.89 -10.81
C SER A 30 -11.55 18.59 -11.96
N GLN A 31 -11.19 17.31 -12.20
CA GLN A 31 -10.31 16.96 -13.31
C GLN A 31 -10.96 17.29 -14.67
N ALA A 32 -12.24 16.98 -14.83
CA ALA A 32 -12.99 17.34 -16.04
C ALA A 32 -13.03 18.86 -16.25
N PHE A 33 -13.22 19.63 -15.17
CA PHE A 33 -13.15 21.08 -15.21
C PHE A 33 -11.77 21.57 -15.69
N CYS A 34 -10.67 21.06 -15.12
CA CYS A 34 -9.32 21.49 -15.51
C CYS A 34 -9.02 21.21 -17.00
N ARG A 35 -9.49 20.08 -17.54
CA ARG A 35 -9.36 19.76 -18.97
C ARG A 35 -10.12 20.76 -19.85
N ILE A 36 -11.40 20.98 -19.54
CA ILE A 36 -12.22 21.95 -20.27
C ILE A 36 -11.63 23.36 -20.17
N ALA A 37 -11.15 23.75 -18.99
CA ALA A 37 -10.50 25.03 -18.76
C ALA A 37 -9.25 25.17 -19.64
N CYS A 38 -8.44 24.12 -19.79
CA CYS A 38 -7.28 24.10 -20.68
C CYS A 38 -7.67 24.33 -22.14
N ASP A 39 -8.68 23.62 -22.62
CA ASP A 39 -9.15 23.77 -24.00
C ASP A 39 -9.72 25.17 -24.27
N VAL A 40 -10.50 25.71 -23.32
CA VAL A 40 -11.04 27.06 -23.41
C VAL A 40 -9.91 28.09 -23.38
N ALA A 41 -8.95 27.95 -22.47
CA ALA A 41 -7.81 28.85 -22.33
C ALA A 41 -6.95 28.87 -23.61
N ARG A 42 -6.68 27.70 -24.21
CA ARG A 42 -5.97 27.57 -25.49
C ARG A 42 -6.69 28.27 -26.64
N LYS A 43 -8.01 28.05 -26.78
CA LYS A 43 -8.82 28.68 -27.83
C LYS A 43 -8.94 30.20 -27.67
N ASN A 44 -8.75 30.70 -26.45
CA ASN A 44 -8.91 32.12 -26.11
C ASN A 44 -7.63 32.71 -25.53
N ALA A 45 -6.45 32.25 -26.00
CA ALA A 45 -5.16 32.64 -25.42
C ALA A 45 -4.94 34.17 -25.35
N GLY A 46 -5.51 34.93 -26.29
CA GLY A 46 -5.44 36.39 -26.30
C GLY A 46 -6.16 37.09 -25.14
N LEU A 47 -7.03 36.40 -24.40
CA LEU A 47 -7.70 36.91 -23.19
C LEU A 47 -6.89 36.66 -21.91
N LEU A 48 -5.84 35.85 -21.99
CA LEU A 48 -5.01 35.51 -20.84
C LEU A 48 -3.91 36.57 -20.64
N PRO A 49 -3.44 36.76 -19.40
CA PRO A 49 -2.22 37.52 -19.13
C PRO A 49 -1.04 36.99 -19.96
N ARG A 50 -0.12 37.89 -20.35
CA ARG A 50 1.06 37.53 -21.17
C ARG A 50 2.01 36.56 -20.48
N ASP A 51 2.00 36.55 -19.16
CA ASP A 51 2.80 35.70 -18.28
C ASP A 51 2.11 34.38 -17.92
N PHE A 52 0.91 34.12 -18.43
CA PHE A 52 0.23 32.84 -18.23
C PHE A 52 0.86 31.73 -19.10
N ASP A 53 1.40 30.70 -18.46
CA ASP A 53 2.00 29.56 -19.16
C ASP A 53 0.95 28.46 -19.47
N LEU A 54 0.36 28.56 -20.67
CA LEU A 54 -0.58 27.56 -21.19
C LEU A 54 0.07 26.19 -21.38
N GLU A 55 1.36 26.15 -21.71
CA GLU A 55 2.07 24.91 -22.00
C GLU A 55 2.46 24.18 -20.72
N GLU A 56 2.79 24.90 -19.64
CA GLU A 56 2.93 24.32 -18.30
C GLU A 56 1.62 23.69 -17.84
N MET A 57 0.49 24.40 -17.92
CA MET A 57 -0.81 23.85 -17.51
C MET A 57 -1.18 22.58 -18.28
N ALA A 58 -0.91 22.54 -19.59
CA ALA A 58 -1.15 21.36 -20.40
C ALA A 58 -0.20 20.20 -20.07
N ARG A 59 1.08 20.49 -19.84
CA ARG A 59 2.08 19.49 -19.43
C ARG A 59 1.74 18.87 -18.07
N ASP A 60 1.25 19.66 -17.13
CA ASP A 60 0.84 19.18 -15.81
C ASP A 60 -0.38 18.25 -15.90
N LEU A 61 -1.38 18.59 -16.71
CA LEU A 61 -2.53 17.71 -16.95
C LEU A 61 -2.12 16.39 -17.61
N ALA A 62 -1.24 16.42 -18.61
CA ALA A 62 -0.73 15.21 -19.24
C ALA A 62 0.09 14.36 -18.25
N SER A 63 0.90 15.00 -17.41
CA SER A 63 1.70 14.32 -16.39
C SER A 63 0.82 13.67 -15.32
N HIS A 64 -0.26 14.34 -14.91
CA HIS A 64 -1.25 13.81 -14.00
C HIS A 64 -1.93 12.56 -14.57
N ASP A 65 -2.34 12.58 -15.83
CA ASP A 65 -2.96 11.43 -16.49
C ASP A 65 -2.01 10.23 -16.56
N ALA A 66 -0.75 10.46 -16.94
CA ALA A 66 0.26 9.40 -16.96
C ALA A 66 0.58 8.86 -15.55
N LEU A 67 0.42 9.67 -14.49
CA LEU A 67 0.59 9.21 -13.11
C LEU A 67 -0.55 8.30 -12.68
N ALA A 68 -1.79 8.55 -13.12
CA ALA A 68 -2.94 7.71 -12.81
C ALA A 68 -2.76 6.27 -13.31
N GLU A 69 -2.22 6.08 -14.51
CA GLU A 69 -1.90 4.75 -15.06
C GLU A 69 -0.84 4.02 -14.21
N ARG A 70 0.22 4.73 -13.83
CA ARG A 70 1.28 4.18 -12.97
C ARG A 70 0.75 3.79 -11.59
N PHE A 71 -0.18 4.58 -11.04
CA PHE A 71 -0.80 4.30 -9.75
C PHE A 71 -1.53 2.95 -9.74
N VAL A 72 -2.25 2.62 -10.83
CA VAL A 72 -2.92 1.32 -10.97
C VAL A 72 -1.90 0.17 -10.94
N VAL A 73 -0.82 0.28 -11.71
CA VAL A 73 0.23 -0.75 -11.75
C VAL A 73 0.89 -0.93 -10.40
N LEU A 74 1.25 0.17 -9.72
CA LEU A 74 1.86 0.15 -8.39
C LEU A 74 0.93 -0.45 -7.34
N SER A 75 -0.38 -0.18 -7.42
CA SER A 75 -1.37 -0.74 -6.50
C SER A 75 -1.47 -2.26 -6.67
N ASN A 76 -1.56 -2.76 -7.89
CA ASN A 76 -1.58 -4.20 -8.18
C ASN A 76 -0.30 -4.90 -7.72
N LEU A 77 0.86 -4.26 -7.91
CA LEU A 77 2.13 -4.80 -7.42
C LEU A 77 2.16 -4.87 -5.89
N MET A 78 1.65 -3.84 -5.22
CA MET A 78 1.57 -3.80 -3.76
C MET A 78 0.64 -4.89 -3.21
N GLU A 79 -0.48 -5.16 -3.87
CA GLU A 79 -1.37 -6.27 -3.51
C GLU A 79 -0.64 -7.61 -3.60
N ARG A 80 0.06 -7.88 -4.70
CA ARG A 80 0.85 -9.12 -4.85
C ARG A 80 1.94 -9.26 -3.79
N VAL A 81 2.57 -8.15 -3.39
CA VAL A 81 3.54 -8.15 -2.29
C VAL A 81 2.87 -8.54 -0.97
N ARG A 82 1.68 -8.01 -0.67
CA ARG A 82 0.90 -8.35 0.53
C ARG A 82 0.46 -9.82 0.52
N ASP A 83 0.00 -10.33 -0.62
CA ASP A 83 -0.40 -11.73 -0.76
C ASP A 83 0.79 -12.67 -0.53
N THR A 84 1.97 -12.30 -1.05
CA THR A 84 3.20 -13.06 -0.85
C THR A 84 3.64 -13.03 0.60
N ASP A 85 3.58 -11.88 1.26
CA ASP A 85 3.89 -11.74 2.68
C ASP A 85 2.98 -12.62 3.55
N LEU A 86 1.68 -12.62 3.24
CA LEU A 86 0.69 -13.48 3.91
C LEU A 86 1.00 -14.97 3.70
N ALA A 87 1.29 -15.38 2.47
CA ALA A 87 1.61 -16.78 2.15
C ALA A 87 2.86 -17.25 2.90
N LEU A 88 3.95 -16.47 2.87
CA LEU A 88 5.18 -16.77 3.58
C LEU A 88 4.96 -16.85 5.10
N GLY A 89 4.20 -15.91 5.66
CA GLY A 89 3.84 -15.91 7.08
C GLY A 89 3.01 -17.13 7.47
N SER A 90 2.08 -17.54 6.61
CA SER A 90 1.27 -18.74 6.81
C SER A 90 2.12 -20.01 6.83
N ASP A 91 3.01 -20.19 5.85
CA ASP A 91 3.90 -21.35 5.76
C ASP A 91 4.82 -21.42 6.99
N ALA A 92 5.41 -20.29 7.38
CA ALA A 92 6.25 -20.21 8.57
C ALA A 92 5.49 -20.55 9.86
N MET A 93 4.23 -20.09 9.97
CA MET A 93 3.38 -20.40 11.12
C MET A 93 2.97 -21.87 11.15
N ALA A 94 2.60 -22.46 10.01
CA ALA A 94 2.23 -23.87 9.90
C ALA A 94 3.39 -24.77 10.33
N ALA A 95 4.60 -24.54 9.80
CA ALA A 95 5.80 -25.28 10.17
C ALA A 95 6.14 -25.12 11.67
N SER A 96 5.95 -23.91 12.22
CA SER A 96 6.18 -23.65 13.65
C SER A 96 5.19 -24.40 14.55
N LEU A 97 3.92 -24.51 14.13
CA LEU A 97 2.89 -25.27 14.85
C LEU A 97 3.18 -26.78 14.82
N GLU A 98 3.62 -27.29 13.68
CA GLU A 98 4.04 -28.69 13.53
C GLU A 98 5.24 -29.00 14.43
N ALA A 99 6.28 -28.17 14.39
CA ALA A 99 7.44 -28.29 15.27
C ALA A 99 7.05 -28.26 16.76
N TYR A 100 6.14 -27.35 17.15
CA TYR A 100 5.61 -27.30 18.50
C TYR A 100 4.84 -28.57 18.88
N ALA A 101 4.05 -29.13 17.97
CA ALA A 101 3.34 -30.39 18.19
C ALA A 101 4.30 -31.55 18.44
N HIS A 102 5.38 -31.67 17.63
CA HIS A 102 6.43 -32.66 17.87
C HIS A 102 7.12 -32.48 19.22
N LEU A 103 7.50 -31.25 19.59
CA LEU A 103 8.09 -30.95 20.90
C LEU A 103 7.14 -31.27 22.06
N LYS A 104 5.82 -31.13 21.86
CA LYS A 104 4.81 -31.50 22.86
C LYS A 104 4.76 -33.01 23.09
N VAL A 105 5.00 -33.82 22.05
CA VAL A 105 5.07 -35.29 22.15
C VAL A 105 6.40 -35.74 22.74
N ALA A 106 7.53 -35.21 22.25
CA ALA A 106 8.87 -35.60 22.66
C ALA A 106 9.28 -35.08 24.06
N GLY A 107 8.72 -33.96 24.51
CA GLY A 107 9.20 -33.20 25.68
C GLY A 107 9.21 -33.91 27.02
N LYS A 108 8.49 -35.03 27.17
CA LYS A 108 8.57 -35.87 28.38
C LYS A 108 9.77 -36.81 28.41
N ALA A 109 10.30 -37.20 27.26
CA ALA A 109 11.42 -38.14 27.14
C ALA A 109 12.77 -37.43 26.92
N GLU A 110 12.77 -36.30 26.20
CA GLU A 110 13.98 -35.65 25.67
C GLU A 110 14.39 -34.36 26.41
N GLY A 111 13.78 -34.03 27.56
CA GLY A 111 14.16 -32.85 28.37
C GLY A 111 13.83 -31.46 27.77
N VAL A 112 13.11 -31.39 26.65
CA VAL A 112 12.77 -30.12 25.95
C VAL A 112 11.55 -29.38 26.51
N ASP A 113 11.14 -29.69 27.74
CA ASP A 113 9.92 -29.15 28.38
C ASP A 113 9.96 -27.63 28.59
N GLY A 114 11.16 -27.07 28.83
CA GLY A 114 11.37 -25.62 28.93
C GLY A 114 11.10 -24.90 27.60
N LEU A 115 11.57 -25.46 26.48
CA LEU A 115 11.37 -24.93 25.13
C LEU A 115 9.89 -25.02 24.73
N ARG A 116 9.22 -26.13 25.03
CA ARG A 116 7.77 -26.27 24.86
C ARG A 116 7.00 -25.18 25.63
N LYS A 117 7.37 -24.91 26.88
CA LYS A 117 6.74 -23.85 27.70
C LYS A 117 6.98 -22.44 27.14
N LEU A 118 8.08 -22.20 26.43
CA LEU A 118 8.34 -20.93 25.75
C LEU A 118 7.42 -20.74 24.54
N LEU A 119 7.21 -21.78 23.73
CA LEU A 119 6.30 -21.73 22.59
C LEU A 119 4.83 -21.68 23.03
N SER A 120 4.48 -22.38 24.11
CA SER A 120 3.10 -22.40 24.64
C SER A 120 2.59 -21.03 25.09
N ARG A 121 3.51 -20.06 25.28
CA ARG A 121 3.18 -18.68 25.64
C ARG A 121 2.24 -18.01 24.63
N ARG A 122 2.35 -18.38 23.35
CA ARG A 122 1.51 -17.87 22.25
C ARG A 122 0.02 -18.15 22.40
N PHE A 123 -0.34 -19.23 23.09
CA PHE A 123 -1.73 -19.69 23.25
C PHE A 123 -2.36 -19.24 24.57
N ARG A 124 -1.63 -18.47 25.41
CA ARG A 124 -2.19 -17.95 26.66
C ARG A 124 -3.28 -16.94 26.35
N GLY A 125 -4.52 -17.27 26.73
CA GLY A 125 -5.71 -16.45 26.48
C GLY A 125 -6.64 -16.98 25.37
N GLN A 126 -6.22 -17.97 24.56
CA GLN A 126 -7.05 -18.59 23.52
C GLN A 126 -7.95 -19.72 24.06
N ARG A 127 -8.53 -19.60 25.26
CA ARG A 127 -9.56 -20.58 25.68
C ARG A 127 -10.70 -20.51 24.67
N ARG A 128 -10.96 -21.65 23.99
CA ARG A 128 -12.08 -21.83 23.06
C ARG A 128 -13.36 -21.35 23.73
N THR A 129 -14.02 -20.36 23.14
CA THR A 129 -15.47 -20.23 23.28
C THR A 129 -16.03 -21.36 22.42
N GLU A 130 -16.30 -22.50 23.04
CA GLU A 130 -17.10 -23.54 22.40
C GLU A 130 -18.52 -22.98 22.25
N GLU A 131 -18.91 -22.60 21.04
CA GLU A 131 -20.32 -22.33 20.75
C GLU A 131 -21.08 -23.67 20.82
N PRO A 132 -22.16 -23.76 21.61
CA PRO A 132 -22.92 -24.99 21.71
C PRO A 132 -23.61 -25.30 20.38
N ALA A 133 -23.42 -26.52 19.90
CA ALA A 133 -24.11 -27.05 18.72
C ALA A 133 -25.62 -26.92 18.93
N LYS A 134 -26.30 -26.19 18.02
CA LYS A 134 -27.76 -26.12 18.01
C LYS A 134 -28.31 -27.44 17.47
N VAL A 135 -29.16 -28.06 18.28
CA VAL A 135 -30.11 -29.14 17.94
C VAL A 135 -31.32 -28.54 17.25
#